data_AF-A0A0G0UH13-F1
#
_entry.id   AF-A0A0G0UH13-F1
#
_cell.length_a   1.000
_cell.length_b   1.000
_cell.length_c   1.000
_cell.angle_alpha   90.00
_cell.angle_beta   90.00
_cell.angle_gamma   90.00
#
_symmetry.space_group_name_H-M   'P 1'
#
loop_
_entity.id
_entity.type
_entity.pdbx_description
1 polymer ?
#
loop_
_entity_poly.entity_id
_entity_poly.type
_entity_poly.pdbx_seq_one_letter_code
_entity_poly.pdbx_strand_id
1 'polypeptide(L)'
;MPLEGFGDKFAEAADRCDMDWRLLPAIAVRESSGGKQACGNNPFGWASCREDFESIEKAIEIVGANLCGFNPGTAGYYGGKTTLQKLQSYNGSVNPNYPEEVLSIMERF
;
A
#
# COMPACT_ATOMS: atom_id res chain seq x y z
N MET A 1 -5.14 13.98 -9.41
CA MET A 1 -5.78 12.79 -8.76
C MET A 1 -5.83 13.05 -7.25
N PRO A 2 -6.72 12.43 -6.44
CA PRO A 2 -6.75 12.70 -5.00
C PRO A 2 -5.41 12.47 -4.25
N LEU A 3 -4.54 11.60 -4.76
CA LEU A 3 -3.20 11.36 -4.22
C LEU A 3 -2.09 12.20 -4.88
N GLU A 4 -2.44 13.19 -5.69
CA GLU A 4 -1.47 14.13 -6.25
C GLU A 4 -0.84 14.98 -5.13
N GLY A 5 0.48 15.15 -5.15
CA GLY A 5 1.23 15.85 -4.11
C GLY A 5 1.76 14.97 -2.97
N PHE A 6 1.36 13.69 -2.90
CA PHE A 6 1.82 12.77 -1.85
C PHE A 6 3.10 11.98 -2.20
N GLY A 7 3.75 12.29 -3.32
CA GLY A 7 4.94 11.56 -3.81
C GLY A 7 6.04 11.44 -2.78
N ASP A 8 6.39 12.55 -2.13
CA ASP A 8 7.42 12.58 -1.08
C ASP A 8 7.02 11.70 0.11
N LYS A 9 5.73 11.66 0.48
CA LYS A 9 5.25 10.78 1.56
C LYS A 9 5.32 9.30 1.22
N PHE A 10 5.05 8.94 -0.03
CA PHE A 10 5.26 7.56 -0.48
C PHE A 10 6.73 7.15 -0.46
N ALA A 11 7.62 8.03 -0.92
CA ALA A 11 9.06 7.78 -0.90
C ALA A 11 9.58 7.68 0.55
N GLU A 12 9.23 8.63 1.43
CA GLU A 12 9.58 8.61 2.85
C GLU A 12 9.15 7.30 3.53
N ALA A 13 7.94 6.81 3.27
CA ALA A 13 7.44 5.57 3.86
C ALA A 13 8.25 4.34 3.41
N ALA A 14 8.68 4.33 2.15
CA ALA A 14 9.47 3.26 1.55
C ALA A 14 10.94 3.26 2.02
N ASP A 15 11.56 4.44 2.08
CA ASP A 15 12.96 4.64 2.48
C ASP A 15 13.26 4.12 3.89
N ARG A 16 12.25 4.13 4.78
CA ARG A 16 12.41 3.64 6.16
C ARG A 16 12.82 2.17 6.25
N CYS A 17 12.55 1.37 5.21
CA CYS A 17 12.81 -0.07 5.22
C CYS A 17 13.33 -0.62 3.88
N ASP A 18 13.86 0.24 3.01
CA ASP A 18 14.35 -0.14 1.66
C ASP A 18 13.27 -0.89 0.84
N MET A 19 12.01 -0.47 1.01
CA MET A 19 10.88 -0.99 0.22
C MET A 19 10.84 -0.28 -1.13
N ASP A 20 10.37 -0.95 -2.17
CA ASP A 20 10.17 -0.30 -3.47
C ASP A 20 9.14 0.84 -3.35
N TRP A 21 9.57 2.08 -3.59
CA TRP A 21 8.75 3.29 -3.45
C TRP A 21 7.48 3.27 -4.32
N ARG A 22 7.47 2.45 -5.38
CA ARG A 22 6.34 2.29 -6.29
C ARG A 22 5.21 1.44 -5.70
N LEU A 23 5.48 0.67 -4.64
CA LEU A 23 4.53 -0.32 -4.12
C LEU A 23 3.25 0.32 -3.56
N LEU A 24 3.38 1.27 -2.62
CA LEU A 24 2.24 1.95 -2.02
C LEU A 24 1.38 2.72 -3.04
N PRO A 25 1.93 3.54 -3.95
CA PRO A 25 1.12 4.22 -4.95
C PRO A 25 0.47 3.23 -5.93
N ALA A 26 1.12 2.12 -6.29
CA ALA A 26 0.51 1.09 -7.13
C ALA A 26 -0.68 0.40 -6.46
N ILE A 27 -0.56 0.06 -5.17
CA ILE A 27 -1.67 -0.46 -4.37
C ILE A 27 -2.81 0.55 -4.36
N ALA A 28 -2.54 1.83 -4.09
CA ALA A 28 -3.59 2.85 -4.05
C ALA A 28 -4.28 3.08 -5.42
N VAL A 29 -3.54 2.97 -6.53
CA VAL A 29 -4.13 2.97 -7.88
C VAL A 29 -5.05 1.76 -8.07
N ARG A 30 -4.61 0.56 -7.67
CA ARG A 30 -5.41 -0.65 -7.81
C ARG A 30 -6.69 -0.64 -6.96
N GLU A 31 -6.57 -0.17 -5.72
CA GLU A 31 -7.62 -0.22 -4.71
C GLU A 31 -8.66 0.88 -4.88
N SER A 32 -8.24 2.08 -5.30
CA SER A 32 -9.14 3.25 -5.30
C SER A 32 -8.97 4.17 -6.51
N SER A 33 -8.30 3.73 -7.58
CA SER A 33 -7.95 4.58 -8.73
C SER A 33 -7.17 5.84 -8.32
N GLY A 34 -6.26 5.68 -7.36
CA GLY A 34 -5.43 6.77 -6.83
C GLY A 34 -6.23 7.69 -5.90
N GLY A 35 -7.08 7.10 -5.05
CA GLY A 35 -7.91 7.79 -4.06
C GLY A 35 -9.29 8.26 -4.56
N LYS A 36 -9.62 8.09 -5.85
CA LYS A 36 -10.92 8.52 -6.42
C LYS A 36 -12.11 7.75 -5.86
N GLN A 37 -11.90 6.49 -5.50
CA GLN A 37 -12.91 5.61 -4.91
C GLN A 37 -12.52 5.17 -3.49
N ALA A 38 -11.76 6.01 -2.78
CA ALA A 38 -11.31 5.70 -1.43
C ALA A 38 -12.49 5.64 -0.45
N CYS A 39 -12.38 4.76 0.54
CA CYS A 39 -13.27 4.72 1.69
C CYS A 39 -12.75 5.70 2.74
N GLY A 40 -13.19 6.96 2.66
CA GLY A 40 -12.67 8.04 3.51
C GLY A 40 -11.20 8.34 3.21
N ASN A 41 -10.38 8.44 4.24
CA ASN A 41 -8.94 8.68 4.12
C ASN A 41 -8.12 7.39 3.89
N ASN A 42 -8.76 6.30 3.45
CA ASN A 42 -8.13 5.01 3.20
C ASN A 42 -8.10 4.68 1.70
N PRO A 43 -7.09 5.16 0.95
CA PRO A 43 -6.97 4.88 -0.48
C PRO A 43 -6.50 3.45 -0.80
N PHE A 44 -6.14 2.67 0.23
CA PHE A 44 -5.54 1.34 0.08
C PHE A 44 -6.53 0.20 0.33
N GLY A 45 -7.80 0.50 0.67
CA GLY A 45 -8.76 -0.52 1.09
C GLY A 45 -8.32 -1.29 2.34
N TRP A 46 -7.38 -0.72 3.12
CA TRP A 46 -6.76 -1.39 4.27
C TRP A 46 -7.81 -1.82 5.28
N ALA A 47 -7.60 -2.99 5.91
CA ALA A 47 -8.55 -3.60 6.84
C ALA A 47 -9.99 -3.73 6.28
N SER A 48 -10.12 -3.96 4.97
CA SER A 48 -11.41 -4.03 4.28
C SER A 48 -12.27 -2.77 4.47
N CYS A 49 -11.63 -1.60 4.40
CA CYS A 49 -12.26 -0.28 4.61
C CYS A 49 -12.90 -0.08 5.99
N ARG A 50 -12.59 -0.91 6.98
CA ARG A 50 -13.09 -0.73 8.36
C ARG A 50 -12.36 0.35 9.13
N GLU A 51 -11.18 0.72 8.66
CA GLU A 51 -10.38 1.81 9.21
C GLU A 51 -10.54 3.05 8.34
N ASP A 52 -10.98 4.14 8.97
CA ASP A 52 -10.90 5.49 8.41
C ASP A 52 -9.79 6.24 9.14
N PHE A 53 -8.77 6.66 8.39
CA PHE A 53 -7.60 7.32 8.94
C PHE A 53 -7.89 8.81 9.20
N GLU A 54 -7.08 9.43 10.06
CA GLU A 54 -7.17 10.88 10.30
C GLU A 54 -6.90 11.70 9.03
N SER A 55 -5.98 11.22 8.19
CA SER A 55 -5.65 11.82 6.89
C SER A 55 -5.05 10.78 5.95
N ILE A 56 -4.99 11.10 4.66
CA ILE A 56 -4.31 10.27 3.66
C ILE A 56 -2.81 10.14 4.01
N GLU A 57 -2.17 11.19 4.53
CA GLU A 57 -0.77 11.14 4.97
C GLU A 57 -0.60 10.09 6.07
N LYS A 58 -1.53 10.06 7.02
CA LYS A 58 -1.52 9.09 8.10
C LYS A 58 -1.77 7.67 7.61
N ALA A 59 -2.63 7.51 6.60
CA ALA A 59 -2.83 6.23 5.93
C ALA A 59 -1.53 5.73 5.27
N ILE A 60 -0.81 6.59 4.54
CA ILE A 60 0.48 6.24 3.91
C ILE A 60 1.48 5.81 4.97
N GLU A 61 1.61 6.57 6.06
CA GLU A 61 2.53 6.26 7.16
C GLU A 61 2.20 4.91 7.81
N ILE A 62 0.93 4.67 8.16
CA ILE A 62 0.50 3.45 8.87
C ILE A 62 0.60 2.24 7.95
N VAL A 63 0.05 2.30 6.74
CA VAL A 63 0.09 1.17 5.80
C VAL A 63 1.53 0.88 5.39
N GLY A 64 2.34 1.90 5.12
CA GLY A 64 3.76 1.76 4.88
C GLY A 64 4.51 1.09 6.03
N ALA A 65 4.27 1.50 7.28
CA ALA A 65 4.88 0.86 8.44
C ALA A 65 4.48 -0.62 8.60
N ASN A 66 3.23 -0.97 8.30
CA ASN A 66 2.78 -2.37 8.28
C ASN A 66 3.50 -3.16 7.18
N LEU A 67 3.58 -2.61 5.96
CA LEU A 67 4.29 -3.25 4.85
C LEU A 67 5.80 -3.38 5.11
N CYS A 68 6.40 -2.47 5.87
CA CYS A 68 7.78 -2.59 6.35
C CYS A 68 7.96 -3.68 7.44
N GLY A 69 6.86 -4.16 8.03
CA GLY A 69 6.89 -5.09 9.16
C GLY A 69 7.21 -4.44 10.51
N PHE A 70 7.03 -3.12 10.63
CA PHE A 70 7.24 -2.40 11.89
C PHE A 70 6.11 -2.58 12.90
N ASN A 71 4.96 -3.08 12.45
CA ASN A 71 3.88 -3.48 13.34
C ASN A 71 4.03 -4.98 13.66
N PRO A 72 4.25 -5.37 14.94
CA PRO A 72 4.37 -6.78 15.32
C PRO A 72 3.18 -7.65 14.89
N GLY A 73 1.97 -7.08 14.85
CA GLY A 73 0.76 -7.79 14.43
C GLY A 73 0.71 -8.14 12.95
N THR A 74 1.48 -7.44 12.11
CA THR A 74 1.53 -7.68 10.66
C THR A 74 2.92 -8.06 10.14
N ALA A 75 3.95 -8.03 11.00
CA ALA A 75 5.33 -8.35 10.66
C ALA A 75 5.49 -9.75 10.04
N GLY A 76 4.73 -10.75 10.50
CA GLY A 76 4.76 -12.10 9.91
C GLY A 76 4.34 -12.15 8.43
N TYR A 77 3.46 -11.23 8.01
CA TYR A 77 2.96 -11.14 6.64
C TYR A 77 3.88 -10.32 5.73
N TYR A 78 4.55 -9.28 6.25
CA TYR A 78 5.24 -8.30 5.42
C TYR A 78 6.73 -8.11 5.73
N GLY A 79 7.18 -8.34 6.96
CA GLY A 79 8.55 -8.09 7.39
C GLY A 79 9.57 -8.96 6.66
N GLY A 80 10.59 -8.33 6.08
CA GLY A 80 11.66 -9.01 5.31
C GLY A 80 11.18 -9.75 4.05
N LYS A 81 9.93 -9.52 3.62
CA LYS A 81 9.33 -10.16 2.45
C LYS A 81 9.62 -9.39 1.18
N THR A 82 9.69 -10.10 0.06
CA THR A 82 9.77 -9.49 -1.29
C THR A 82 8.44 -8.80 -1.63
N THR A 83 8.46 -7.89 -2.62
CA THR A 83 7.25 -7.22 -3.13
C THR A 83 6.14 -8.22 -3.47
N LEU A 84 6.47 -9.29 -4.20
CA LEU A 84 5.51 -10.35 -4.55
C LEU A 84 4.91 -11.02 -3.31
N GLN A 85 5.73 -11.36 -2.31
CA GLN A 85 5.24 -11.99 -1.07
C GLN A 85 4.35 -11.06 -0.25
N LYS A 86 4.66 -9.76 -0.21
CA LYS A 86 3.80 -8.74 0.42
C LYS A 86 2.45 -8.67 -0.29
N LEU A 87 2.44 -8.62 -1.63
CA LEU A 87 1.20 -8.59 -2.43
C LEU A 87 0.35 -9.86 -2.30
N GLN A 88 1.01 -11.03 -2.21
CA GLN A 88 0.35 -12.30 -1.93
C GLN A 88 -0.37 -12.29 -0.58
N SER A 89 0.25 -11.67 0.43
CA SER A 89 -0.34 -11.52 1.78
C SER A 89 -1.40 -10.43 1.84
N TYR A 90 -1.26 -9.37 1.04
CA TYR A 90 -2.18 -8.24 1.03
C TYR A 90 -3.55 -8.63 0.49
N ASN A 91 -3.59 -9.21 -0.72
CA ASN A 91 -4.83 -9.69 -1.32
C ASN A 91 -4.64 -10.84 -2.32
N GLY A 92 -3.39 -11.23 -2.65
CA GLY A 92 -3.12 -12.27 -3.65
C GLY A 92 -3.61 -13.67 -3.26
N SER A 93 -3.69 -13.97 -1.96
CA SER A 93 -4.26 -15.22 -1.46
C SER A 93 -5.76 -15.35 -1.70
N VAL A 94 -6.46 -14.22 -1.86
CA VAL A 94 -7.92 -14.16 -2.13
C VAL A 94 -8.18 -13.94 -3.61
N ASN A 95 -7.41 -13.05 -4.25
CA ASN A 95 -7.45 -12.76 -5.67
C ASN A 95 -6.08 -13.06 -6.30
N PRO A 96 -5.90 -14.23 -6.96
CA PRO A 96 -4.62 -14.63 -7.54
C PRO A 96 -4.02 -13.65 -8.55
N ASN A 97 -4.84 -12.85 -9.23
CA ASN A 97 -4.38 -11.87 -10.22
C ASN A 97 -3.89 -10.57 -9.58
N TYR A 98 -4.21 -10.34 -8.30
CA TYR A 98 -3.90 -9.09 -7.60
C TYR A 98 -2.41 -8.72 -7.64
N PRO A 99 -1.46 -9.63 -7.37
CA PRO A 99 -0.05 -9.28 -7.43
C PRO A 99 0.40 -8.86 -8.83
N GLU A 100 -0.07 -9.53 -9.87
CA GLU A 100 0.27 -9.21 -11.26
C GLU A 100 -0.29 -7.84 -11.68
N GLU A 101 -1.53 -7.54 -11.30
CA GLU A 101 -2.15 -6.24 -11.56
C GLU A 101 -1.37 -5.09 -10.90
N VAL A 102 -0.96 -5.25 -9.64
CA VAL A 102 -0.18 -4.23 -8.93
C VAL A 102 1.22 -4.08 -9.53
N LEU A 103 1.90 -5.19 -9.86
CA LEU A 103 3.21 -5.15 -10.52
C LEU A 103 3.14 -4.44 -11.88
N SER A 104 2.10 -4.70 -12.69
CA SER A 104 1.89 -4.01 -13.97
C SER A 104 1.67 -2.50 -13.79
N ILE A 105 1.09 -2.06 -12.67
CA ILE A 105 0.97 -0.63 -12.35
C ILE A 105 2.34 -0.06 -11.96
N MET A 106 3.13 -0.77 -11.16
CA MET A 106 4.48 -0.33 -10.76
C MET A 106 5.40 -0.11 -11.97
N GLU A 107 5.26 -0.89 -13.03
CA GLU A 107 6.05 -0.74 -14.28
C GLU A 107 5.71 0.53 -15.09
N ARG A 108 4.62 1.22 -14.76
CA ARG A 108 4.15 2.43 -15.49
C ARG A 108 4.56 3.74 -14.83
N PHE A 109 5.24 3.69 -13.70
CA PHE A 109 5.78 4.86 -13.01
C PHE A 109 7.17 5.23 -13.51
#